data_AF-A0A7C6FSR0-F1
#
_entry.id   AF-A0A7C6FSR0-F1
#
_cell.length_a   1.000
_cell.length_b   1.000
_cell.length_c   1.000
_cell.angle_alpha   90.00
_cell.angle_beta   90.00
_cell.angle_gamma   90.00
#
_symmetry.space_group_name_H-M   'P 1'
#
loop_
_entity.id
_entity.type
_entity.pdbx_description
1 polymer ?
#
loop_
_entity_poly.entity_id
_entity_poly.type
_entity_poly.pdbx_seq_one_letter_code
_entity_poly.pdbx_strand_id
1 'polypeptide(L)'
;MKTKRLFFLTIFIFVIVLFYSIFAVGKPAPQFQLPDLDGKMYSLNDFSGRPIIISFFTTKCGFCAEELPLLNEIYHTYKDKAGLQVIAINLGESQEAVQKMLDKIPYDYLTLLDQETQLAGTYQIFGVPTAYFIDPLGNAVDIIIGATNRENIMNKLGRIMWYRGLQPIEVENLIKISPQIHLLDFRLEYENPYSDKLNVSYQAITDISQALDTLDKNLTYLVFSGNNKNSREICQQMALNGYQKVYYQLNVENE
;
A
#
# COMPACT_ATOMS: atom_id res chain seq x y z
N MET A 1 46.33 -14.15 -24.78
CA MET A 1 45.95 -12.87 -24.12
C MET A 1 44.49 -12.44 -24.33
N LYS A 2 43.79 -12.84 -25.41
CA LYS A 2 42.37 -12.47 -25.66
C LYS A 2 41.35 -13.19 -24.77
N THR A 3 41.62 -14.42 -24.34
CA THR A 3 40.71 -15.25 -23.53
C THR A 3 40.55 -14.79 -22.07
N LYS A 4 41.59 -14.17 -21.47
CA LYS A 4 41.50 -13.63 -20.10
C LYS A 4 40.64 -12.35 -20.02
N ARG A 5 40.65 -11.50 -21.07
CA ARG A 5 39.78 -10.31 -21.13
C ARG A 5 38.30 -10.67 -21.31
N LEU A 6 38.00 -11.74 -22.04
CA LEU A 6 36.63 -12.20 -22.22
C LEU A 6 36.05 -12.74 -20.91
N PHE A 7 36.84 -13.50 -20.13
CA PHE A 7 36.41 -14.04 -18.84
C PHE A 7 36.15 -12.94 -17.79
N PHE A 8 36.97 -11.88 -17.77
CA PHE A 8 36.75 -10.72 -16.90
C PHE A 8 35.54 -9.88 -17.31
N LEU A 9 35.25 -9.72 -18.61
CA LEU A 9 34.06 -9.01 -19.08
C LEU A 9 32.78 -9.78 -18.73
N THR A 10 32.79 -11.11 -18.89
CA THR A 10 31.63 -11.96 -18.55
C THR A 10 31.41 -11.98 -17.05
N ILE A 11 32.46 -12.07 -16.22
CA ILE A 11 32.35 -11.98 -14.75
C ILE A 11 31.89 -10.58 -14.33
N PHE A 12 32.35 -9.50 -14.97
CA PHE A 12 31.92 -8.15 -14.65
C PHE A 12 30.44 -7.91 -15.04
N ILE A 13 29.99 -8.44 -16.17
CA ILE A 13 28.56 -8.43 -16.56
C ILE A 13 27.75 -9.31 -15.60
N PHE A 14 28.27 -10.48 -15.18
CA PHE A 14 27.59 -11.35 -14.22
C PHE A 14 27.52 -10.73 -12.82
N VAL A 15 28.55 -9.98 -12.41
CA VAL A 15 28.59 -9.22 -11.14
C VAL A 15 27.68 -7.99 -11.21
N ILE A 16 27.57 -7.31 -12.36
CA ILE A 16 26.59 -6.24 -12.58
C ILE A 16 25.17 -6.80 -12.55
N VAL A 17 24.91 -7.96 -13.17
CA VAL A 17 23.63 -8.69 -13.10
C VAL A 17 23.34 -9.21 -11.69
N LEU A 18 24.35 -9.60 -10.90
CA LEU A 18 24.21 -9.96 -9.49
C LEU A 18 24.02 -8.74 -8.56
N PHE A 19 24.45 -7.54 -8.99
CA PHE A 19 24.16 -6.26 -8.33
C PHE A 19 22.84 -5.62 -8.77
N TYR A 20 22.11 -6.21 -9.73
CA TYR A 20 20.67 -5.98 -9.90
C TYR A 20 19.92 -6.62 -8.72
N SER A 21 20.15 -6.13 -7.51
CA SER A 21 19.08 -6.09 -6.53
C SER A 21 18.11 -5.01 -7.01
N ILE A 22 17.38 -5.26 -8.10
CA ILE A 22 16.07 -4.65 -8.27
C ILE A 22 15.40 -4.84 -6.92
N PHE A 23 14.90 -3.77 -6.31
CA PHE A 23 14.06 -3.90 -5.15
C PHE A 23 12.96 -4.91 -5.50
N ALA A 24 13.14 -6.15 -5.05
CA ALA A 24 12.38 -7.25 -5.61
C ALA A 24 10.95 -7.03 -5.16
N VAL A 25 10.06 -6.83 -6.13
CA VAL A 25 8.62 -6.92 -5.93
C VAL A 25 8.34 -8.04 -4.91
N GLY A 26 7.71 -7.69 -3.79
CA GLY A 26 7.49 -8.57 -2.64
C GLY A 26 8.48 -8.41 -1.47
N LYS A 27 9.31 -7.36 -1.44
CA LYS A 27 10.16 -7.02 -0.28
C LYS A 27 9.59 -5.84 0.53
N PRO A 28 9.91 -5.74 1.84
CA PRO A 28 9.50 -4.61 2.67
C PRO A 28 10.00 -3.30 2.06
N ALA A 29 9.14 -2.32 1.81
CA ALA A 29 9.52 -1.04 1.22
C ALA A 29 10.52 -0.28 2.12
N PRO A 30 11.47 0.48 1.54
CA PRO A 30 12.45 1.21 2.35
C PRO A 30 11.77 2.25 3.24
N GLN A 31 12.17 2.27 4.51
CA GLN A 31 11.67 3.24 5.47
C GLN A 31 12.21 4.65 5.14
N PHE A 32 11.40 5.65 5.43
CA PHE A 32 11.78 7.05 5.30
C PHE A 32 11.16 7.88 6.42
N GLN A 33 11.74 9.06 6.62
CA GLN A 33 11.14 10.12 7.40
C GLN A 33 11.35 11.42 6.63
N LEU A 34 10.27 12.04 6.16
CA LEU A 34 10.33 13.25 5.32
C LEU A 34 9.31 14.28 5.81
N PRO A 35 9.60 15.59 5.67
CA PRO A 35 8.63 16.63 5.93
C PRO A 35 7.59 16.73 4.80
N ASP A 36 6.37 17.11 5.15
CA ASP A 36 5.38 17.62 4.20
C ASP A 36 5.64 19.10 3.84
N LEU A 37 4.72 19.71 3.10
CA LEU A 37 4.80 21.11 2.70
C LEU A 37 4.69 22.09 3.87
N ASP A 38 4.17 21.67 5.03
CA ASP A 38 4.07 22.49 6.24
C ASP A 38 5.21 22.19 7.24
N GLY A 39 6.15 21.31 6.87
CA GLY A 39 7.28 20.89 7.71
C GLY A 39 6.95 19.79 8.73
N LYS A 40 5.73 19.23 8.71
CA LYS A 40 5.37 18.10 9.58
C LYS A 40 6.03 16.83 9.06
N MET A 41 6.71 16.11 9.95
CA MET A 41 7.40 14.87 9.60
C MET A 41 6.43 13.69 9.49
N TYR A 42 6.59 12.90 8.43
CA TYR A 42 5.89 11.63 8.23
C TYR A 42 6.87 10.49 8.01
N SER A 43 6.50 9.32 8.51
CA SER A 43 7.18 8.06 8.29
C SER A 43 6.31 7.09 7.49
N LEU A 44 6.92 6.13 6.78
CA LEU A 44 6.15 5.09 6.09
C LEU A 44 5.25 4.30 7.08
N ASN A 45 5.72 4.11 8.32
CA ASN A 45 4.97 3.40 9.35
C ASN A 45 3.70 4.11 9.81
N ASP A 46 3.56 5.42 9.57
CA ASP A 46 2.33 6.16 9.87
C ASP A 46 1.16 5.64 9.02
N PHE A 47 1.45 4.94 7.93
CA PHE A 47 0.48 4.36 7.01
C PHE A 47 0.34 2.83 7.15
N SER A 48 0.89 2.23 8.21
CA SER A 48 0.86 0.78 8.45
C SER A 48 -0.55 0.18 8.40
N GLY A 49 -0.74 -0.90 7.64
CA GLY A 49 -2.04 -1.57 7.51
C GLY A 49 -2.98 -0.92 6.49
N ARG A 50 -2.49 0.06 5.71
CA ARG A 50 -3.20 0.68 4.59
C ARG A 50 -2.48 0.40 3.27
N PRO A 51 -3.21 0.27 2.15
CA PRO A 51 -2.58 0.21 0.83
C PRO A 51 -2.04 1.60 0.48
N ILE A 52 -0.84 1.66 -0.12
CA ILE A 52 -0.14 2.92 -0.40
C ILE A 52 0.32 2.95 -1.86
N ILE A 53 0.13 4.10 -2.52
CA ILE A 53 0.86 4.46 -3.73
C ILE A 53 1.87 5.55 -3.36
N ILE A 54 3.16 5.31 -3.60
CA ILE A 54 4.19 6.34 -3.53
C ILE A 54 4.56 6.76 -4.94
N SER A 55 4.28 8.01 -5.34
CA SER A 55 4.71 8.54 -6.65
C SER A 55 5.85 9.53 -6.48
N PHE A 56 7.00 9.23 -7.10
CA PHE A 56 8.17 10.10 -7.13
C PHE A 56 8.08 11.04 -8.33
N PHE A 57 8.26 12.34 -8.11
CA PHE A 57 8.10 13.35 -9.15
C PHE A 57 9.08 14.53 -9.02
N THR A 58 9.12 15.36 -10.06
CA THR A 58 9.76 16.69 -10.05
C THR A 58 8.83 17.74 -10.70
N THR A 59 9.01 19.02 -10.38
CA THR A 59 8.15 20.12 -10.84
C THR A 59 8.30 20.42 -12.34
N LYS A 60 9.41 20.00 -12.94
CA LYS A 60 9.75 20.23 -14.36
C LYS A 60 9.40 19.06 -15.28
N CYS A 61 8.77 18.02 -14.73
CA CYS A 61 8.39 16.81 -15.44
C CYS A 61 6.96 16.95 -15.99
N GLY A 62 6.81 17.08 -17.32
CA GLY A 62 5.49 17.21 -17.97
C GLY A 62 4.59 16.00 -17.71
N PHE A 63 5.13 14.79 -17.79
CA PHE A 63 4.41 13.55 -17.49
C PHE A 63 3.94 13.45 -16.03
N CYS A 64 4.67 14.06 -15.10
CA CYS A 64 4.28 14.11 -13.70
C CYS A 64 3.06 15.02 -13.51
N ALA A 65 3.00 16.14 -14.24
CA ALA A 65 1.83 17.03 -14.22
C ALA A 65 0.55 16.36 -14.78
N GLU A 66 0.67 15.31 -15.59
CA GLU A 66 -0.45 14.50 -16.08
C GLU A 66 -0.84 13.37 -15.10
N GLU A 67 0.14 12.69 -14.49
CA GLU A 67 -0.10 11.57 -13.58
C GLU A 67 -0.70 12.02 -12.24
N LEU A 68 -0.17 13.11 -11.66
CA LEU A 68 -0.56 13.59 -10.33
C LEU A 68 -2.08 13.89 -10.20
N PRO A 69 -2.75 14.57 -11.14
CA PRO A 69 -4.21 14.72 -11.13
C PRO A 69 -4.96 13.39 -11.18
N LEU A 70 -4.48 12.42 -11.98
CA LEU A 70 -5.09 11.10 -12.07
C LEU A 70 -4.98 10.35 -10.73
N LEU A 71 -3.82 10.43 -10.07
CA LEU A 71 -3.64 9.89 -8.72
C LEU A 71 -4.54 10.59 -7.70
N ASN A 72 -4.81 11.89 -7.85
CA ASN A 72 -5.77 12.59 -7.03
C ASN A 72 -7.18 11.99 -7.16
N GLU A 73 -7.66 11.77 -8.39
CA GLU A 73 -8.97 11.17 -8.60
C GLU A 73 -9.08 9.74 -8.01
N ILE A 74 -8.02 8.95 -8.16
CA ILE A 74 -7.94 7.60 -7.59
C ILE A 74 -7.94 7.68 -6.06
N TYR A 75 -7.16 8.59 -5.48
CA TYR A 75 -7.14 8.85 -4.05
C TYR A 75 -8.54 9.20 -3.54
N HIS A 76 -9.25 10.14 -4.15
CA HIS A 76 -10.63 10.45 -3.77
C HIS A 76 -11.58 9.26 -3.88
N THR A 77 -11.40 8.42 -4.90
CA THR A 77 -12.26 7.26 -5.11
C THR A 77 -12.06 6.20 -4.01
N TYR A 78 -10.83 6.04 -3.52
CA TYR A 78 -10.44 4.90 -2.68
C TYR A 78 -9.94 5.27 -1.29
N LYS A 79 -9.77 6.55 -0.93
CA LYS A 79 -9.36 6.92 0.43
C LYS A 79 -10.39 6.47 1.46
N ASP A 80 -11.67 6.68 1.19
CA ASP A 80 -12.77 6.31 2.10
C ASP A 80 -13.33 4.91 1.80
N LYS A 81 -13.14 4.40 0.58
CA LYS A 81 -13.58 3.05 0.19
C LYS A 81 -12.53 1.98 0.40
N ALA A 82 -11.29 2.38 0.61
CA ALA A 82 -10.14 1.49 0.68
C ALA A 82 -9.12 1.81 1.76
N GLY A 83 -9.27 2.91 2.49
CA GLY A 83 -8.18 3.46 3.29
C GLY A 83 -6.94 3.80 2.46
N LEU A 84 -7.06 3.92 1.12
CA LEU A 84 -5.92 4.14 0.22
C LEU A 84 -5.17 5.40 0.60
N GLN A 85 -3.86 5.30 0.69
CA GLN A 85 -2.96 6.44 0.84
C GLN A 85 -2.23 6.68 -0.47
N VAL A 86 -2.20 7.93 -0.92
CA VAL A 86 -1.32 8.36 -1.99
C VAL A 86 -0.33 9.33 -1.37
N ILE A 87 0.96 9.11 -1.64
CA ILE A 87 2.08 9.91 -1.14
C ILE A 87 2.90 10.34 -2.36
N ALA A 88 2.85 11.63 -2.70
CA ALA A 88 3.68 12.19 -3.75
C ALA A 88 5.00 12.68 -3.13
N ILE A 89 6.13 12.13 -3.55
CA ILE A 89 7.45 12.51 -3.03
C ILE A 89 8.19 13.30 -4.09
N ASN A 90 8.42 14.59 -3.81
CA ASN A 90 9.25 15.43 -4.66
C ASN A 90 10.73 15.17 -4.40
N LEU A 91 11.54 15.11 -5.47
CA LEU A 91 12.98 14.88 -5.39
C LEU A 91 13.78 16.17 -5.64
N GLY A 92 14.44 16.67 -4.59
CA GLY A 92 15.52 17.65 -4.71
C GLY A 92 15.10 19.09 -5.02
N GLU A 93 13.82 19.46 -4.85
CA GLU A 93 13.33 20.82 -5.11
C GLU A 93 12.84 21.51 -3.83
N SER A 94 12.82 22.85 -3.86
CA SER A 94 12.36 23.65 -2.72
C SER A 94 10.85 23.54 -2.55
N GLN A 95 10.37 23.72 -1.31
CA GLN A 95 8.94 23.73 -1.00
C GLN A 95 8.19 24.73 -1.89
N GLU A 96 8.74 25.92 -2.14
CA GLU A 96 8.10 26.95 -2.96
C GLU A 96 7.96 26.52 -4.42
N ALA A 97 8.95 25.81 -4.96
CA ALA A 97 8.88 25.28 -6.32
C ALA A 97 7.78 24.23 -6.44
N VAL A 98 7.70 23.33 -5.46
CA VAL A 98 6.68 22.26 -5.40
C VAL A 98 5.29 22.87 -5.24
N GLN A 99 5.10 23.78 -4.28
CA GLN A 99 3.82 24.46 -4.07
C GLN A 99 3.35 25.18 -5.35
N LYS A 100 4.25 25.89 -6.04
CA LYS A 100 3.91 26.59 -7.29
C LYS A 100 3.47 25.65 -8.42
N MET A 101 3.95 24.41 -8.44
CA MET A 101 3.45 23.39 -9.38
C MET A 101 2.07 22.91 -8.94
N LEU A 102 1.93 22.57 -7.67
CA LEU A 102 0.69 22.03 -7.10
C LEU A 102 -0.47 23.03 -7.15
N ASP A 103 -0.21 24.34 -7.05
CA ASP A 103 -1.23 25.40 -7.21
C ASP A 103 -1.92 25.38 -8.58
N LYS A 104 -1.35 24.66 -9.57
CA LYS A 104 -1.88 24.57 -10.94
C LYS A 104 -2.63 23.27 -11.21
N ILE A 105 -2.64 22.33 -10.27
CA ILE A 105 -3.25 21.01 -10.43
C ILE A 105 -4.06 20.62 -9.18
N PRO A 106 -5.11 19.80 -9.32
CA PRO A 106 -5.83 19.31 -8.15
C PRO A 106 -4.95 18.32 -7.35
N TYR A 107 -4.82 18.54 -6.04
CA TYR A 107 -4.17 17.61 -5.14
C TYR A 107 -4.78 17.68 -3.73
N ASP A 108 -5.13 16.53 -3.17
CA ASP A 108 -5.59 16.34 -1.79
C ASP A 108 -4.74 15.28 -1.06
N TYR A 109 -3.86 14.59 -1.78
CA TYR A 109 -2.97 13.58 -1.23
C TYR A 109 -1.77 14.20 -0.51
N LEU A 110 -1.13 13.41 0.34
CA LEU A 110 0.06 13.84 1.07
C LEU A 110 1.21 14.10 0.08
N THR A 111 1.83 15.27 0.16
CA THR A 111 3.06 15.58 -0.57
C THR A 111 4.22 15.72 0.39
N LEU A 112 5.30 14.98 0.15
CA LEU A 112 6.53 15.01 0.95
C LEU A 112 7.71 15.54 0.13
N LEU A 113 8.68 16.12 0.83
CA LEU A 113 9.86 16.73 0.22
C LEU A 113 11.11 15.92 0.57
N ASP A 114 11.70 15.25 -0.43
CA ASP A 114 13.03 14.64 -0.34
C ASP A 114 14.08 15.59 -0.93
N GLN A 115 14.38 16.66 -0.20
CA GLN A 115 15.28 17.72 -0.65
C GLN A 115 16.72 17.24 -0.86
N GLU A 116 17.14 16.23 -0.11
CA GLU A 116 18.47 15.62 -0.21
C GLU A 116 18.51 14.47 -1.23
N THR A 117 17.38 14.16 -1.88
CA THR A 117 17.23 13.06 -2.85
C THR A 117 17.65 11.69 -2.31
N GLN A 118 17.57 11.50 -0.99
CA GLN A 118 18.06 10.29 -0.33
C GLN A 118 17.28 9.05 -0.78
N LEU A 119 15.99 9.20 -1.10
CA LEU A 119 15.14 8.11 -1.55
C LEU A 119 15.36 7.75 -3.02
N ALA A 120 15.93 8.64 -3.85
CA ALA A 120 16.22 8.30 -5.24
C ALA A 120 17.15 7.08 -5.36
N GLY A 121 18.17 7.00 -4.50
CA GLY A 121 19.04 5.82 -4.43
C GLY A 121 18.36 4.61 -3.81
N THR A 122 17.69 4.78 -2.67
CA THR A 122 17.11 3.67 -1.89
C THR A 122 15.91 3.01 -2.60
N TYR A 123 15.08 3.81 -3.25
CA TYR A 123 13.97 3.34 -4.10
C TYR A 123 14.38 3.18 -5.57
N GLN A 124 15.68 3.29 -5.91
CA GLN A 124 16.19 3.06 -7.27
C GLN A 124 15.43 3.85 -8.36
N ILE A 125 15.20 5.13 -8.10
CA ILE A 125 14.48 6.04 -9.00
C ILE A 125 15.44 6.50 -10.10
N PHE A 126 15.28 5.91 -11.29
CA PHE A 126 16.07 6.28 -12.48
C PHE A 126 15.37 7.30 -13.39
N GLY A 127 14.09 7.58 -13.12
CA GLY A 127 13.28 8.52 -13.88
C GLY A 127 11.98 8.84 -13.16
N VAL A 128 11.35 9.95 -13.55
CA VAL A 128 10.05 10.38 -13.03
C VAL A 128 9.02 10.55 -14.15
N PRO A 129 7.73 10.28 -13.89
CA PRO A 129 7.22 9.75 -12.62
C PRO A 129 7.63 8.28 -12.42
N THR A 130 7.75 7.86 -11.16
CA THR A 130 7.87 6.44 -10.79
C THR A 130 6.94 6.17 -9.60
N ALA A 131 5.99 5.25 -9.76
CA ALA A 131 5.01 4.92 -8.75
C ALA A 131 5.25 3.51 -8.17
N TYR A 132 5.35 3.42 -6.85
CA TYR A 132 5.43 2.17 -6.09
C TYR A 132 4.08 1.84 -5.45
N PHE A 133 3.72 0.56 -5.50
CA PHE A 133 2.51 0.02 -4.89
C PHE A 133 2.89 -0.81 -3.68
N ILE A 134 2.53 -0.33 -2.50
CA ILE A 134 2.91 -0.94 -1.23
C ILE A 134 1.68 -1.58 -0.61
N ASP A 135 1.79 -2.87 -0.31
CA ASP A 135 0.72 -3.60 0.35
C ASP A 135 0.61 -3.24 1.84
N PRO A 136 -0.46 -3.67 2.52
CA PRO A 136 -0.68 -3.29 3.92
C PRO A 136 0.21 -4.04 4.92
N LEU A 137 1.04 -4.98 4.43
CA LEU A 137 2.17 -5.55 5.18
C LEU A 137 3.43 -4.68 5.08
N GLY A 138 3.39 -3.61 4.27
CA GLY A 138 4.52 -2.72 4.04
C GLY A 138 5.45 -3.20 2.93
N ASN A 139 5.06 -4.17 2.09
CA ASN A 139 5.90 -4.65 0.99
C ASN A 139 5.61 -3.90 -0.30
N ALA A 140 6.66 -3.52 -1.05
CA ALA A 140 6.51 -3.01 -2.41
C ALA A 140 6.18 -4.18 -3.35
N VAL A 141 4.93 -4.31 -3.78
CA VAL A 141 4.46 -5.44 -4.62
C VAL A 141 4.40 -5.11 -6.11
N ASP A 142 4.51 -3.85 -6.48
CA ASP A 142 4.55 -3.45 -7.87
C ASP A 142 5.19 -2.06 -8.06
N ILE A 143 5.61 -1.79 -9.30
CA ILE A 143 6.21 -0.52 -9.71
C ILE A 143 5.72 -0.16 -11.12
N ILE A 144 5.51 1.13 -11.35
CA ILE A 144 5.30 1.72 -12.66
C ILE A 144 6.37 2.79 -12.86
N ILE A 145 7.08 2.72 -13.99
CA ILE A 145 8.07 3.73 -14.39
C ILE A 145 7.51 4.47 -15.59
N GLY A 146 7.45 5.80 -15.51
CA GLY A 146 6.83 6.67 -16.49
C GLY A 146 5.32 6.83 -16.29
N ALA A 147 4.73 7.85 -16.93
CA ALA A 147 3.29 8.06 -16.88
C ALA A 147 2.54 6.91 -17.56
N THR A 148 1.34 6.61 -17.05
CA THR A 148 0.51 5.51 -17.54
C THR A 148 -0.97 5.88 -17.49
N ASN A 149 -1.84 4.96 -17.91
CA ASN A 149 -3.28 5.16 -17.89
C ASN A 149 -3.93 4.62 -16.60
N ARG A 150 -5.19 5.02 -16.38
CA ARG A 150 -5.98 4.61 -15.21
C ARG A 150 -6.09 3.09 -15.07
N GLU A 151 -6.30 2.38 -16.17
CA GLU A 151 -6.47 0.92 -16.17
C GLU A 151 -5.24 0.22 -15.58
N ASN A 152 -4.05 0.61 -15.99
CA ASN A 152 -2.81 0.04 -15.47
C ASN A 152 -2.65 0.31 -13.97
N ILE A 153 -2.91 1.53 -13.51
CA ILE A 153 -2.88 1.86 -12.06
C ILE A 153 -3.89 1.01 -11.30
N MET A 154 -5.11 0.86 -11.82
CA MET A 154 -6.16 0.06 -11.18
C MET A 154 -5.79 -1.42 -11.09
N ASN A 155 -5.15 -1.98 -12.13
CA ASN A 155 -4.65 -3.34 -12.13
C ASN A 155 -3.60 -3.56 -11.04
N LYS A 156 -2.69 -2.60 -10.83
CA LYS A 156 -1.70 -2.65 -9.74
C LYS A 156 -2.35 -2.46 -8.37
N LEU A 157 -3.31 -1.55 -8.26
CA LEU A 157 -4.03 -1.26 -7.03
C LEU A 157 -4.78 -2.49 -6.50
N GLY A 158 -5.39 -3.29 -7.39
CA GLY A 158 -6.02 -4.56 -7.03
C GLY A 158 -5.07 -5.54 -6.33
N ARG A 159 -3.75 -5.44 -6.55
CA ARG A 159 -2.72 -6.27 -5.91
C ARG A 159 -2.31 -5.81 -4.52
N ILE A 160 -2.83 -4.69 -4.01
CA ILE A 160 -2.54 -4.20 -2.65
C ILE A 160 -3.78 -4.01 -1.78
N MET A 161 -5.00 -4.06 -2.34
CA MET A 161 -6.24 -3.84 -1.58
C MET A 161 -6.83 -5.10 -0.93
N TRP A 162 -6.12 -6.23 -0.99
CA TRP A 162 -6.59 -7.55 -0.57
C TRP A 162 -6.55 -7.78 0.94
N TYR A 163 -5.80 -6.94 1.68
CA TYR A 163 -5.75 -6.95 3.14
C TYR A 163 -5.76 -5.52 3.69
N ARG A 164 -6.78 -5.06 4.45
CA ARG A 164 -6.80 -3.68 4.99
C ARG A 164 -7.86 -3.45 6.07
N GLY A 165 -7.74 -2.33 6.78
CA GLY A 165 -8.80 -1.82 7.66
C GLY A 165 -9.96 -1.20 6.87
N LEU A 166 -11.18 -1.39 7.36
CA LEU A 166 -12.44 -0.89 6.82
C LEU A 166 -13.14 0.01 7.84
N GLN A 167 -13.55 1.20 7.43
CA GLN A 167 -14.52 2.01 8.15
C GLN A 167 -15.88 1.28 8.23
N PRO A 168 -16.75 1.59 9.20
CA PRO A 168 -18.04 0.91 9.36
C PRO A 168 -18.88 0.91 8.07
N ILE A 169 -18.92 2.01 7.31
CA ILE A 169 -19.63 2.08 6.03
C ILE A 169 -19.03 1.17 4.95
N GLU A 170 -17.72 0.94 4.98
CA GLU A 170 -17.04 0.02 4.07
C GLU A 170 -17.33 -1.43 4.40
N VAL A 171 -17.50 -1.75 5.69
CA VAL A 171 -17.94 -3.07 6.14
C VAL A 171 -19.34 -3.37 5.61
N GLU A 172 -20.28 -2.43 5.76
CA GLU A 172 -21.64 -2.56 5.21
C GLU A 172 -21.61 -2.77 3.69
N ASN A 173 -20.79 -1.99 2.98
CA ASN A 173 -20.63 -2.14 1.54
C ASN A 173 -20.01 -3.50 1.17
N LEU A 174 -19.00 -3.97 1.90
CA LEU A 174 -18.37 -5.27 1.68
C LEU A 174 -19.41 -6.39 1.86
N ILE A 175 -20.21 -6.34 2.93
CA ILE A 175 -21.31 -7.29 3.19
C ILE A 175 -22.31 -7.27 2.05
N LYS A 176 -22.68 -6.09 1.54
CA LYS A 176 -23.67 -5.98 0.47
C LYS A 176 -23.21 -6.58 -0.87
N ILE A 177 -21.93 -6.45 -1.21
CA ILE A 177 -21.40 -6.86 -2.53
C ILE A 177 -20.78 -8.26 -2.53
N SER A 178 -20.41 -8.79 -1.35
CA SER A 178 -19.76 -10.10 -1.25
C SER A 178 -20.80 -11.22 -1.30
N PRO A 179 -20.58 -12.28 -2.10
CA PRO A 179 -21.48 -13.44 -2.11
C PRO A 179 -21.48 -14.18 -0.76
N GLN A 180 -20.35 -14.17 -0.06
CA GLN A 180 -20.19 -14.75 1.27
C GLN A 180 -19.06 -14.03 2.02
N ILE A 181 -19.28 -13.80 3.31
CA ILE A 181 -18.28 -13.31 4.26
C ILE A 181 -18.23 -14.25 5.45
N HIS A 182 -17.02 -14.54 5.91
CA HIS A 182 -16.78 -15.27 7.14
C HIS A 182 -16.24 -14.30 8.20
N LEU A 183 -17.09 -13.98 9.17
CA LEU A 183 -16.75 -13.10 10.28
C LEU A 183 -16.03 -13.90 11.36
N LEU A 184 -14.80 -13.48 11.68
CA LEU A 184 -14.00 -14.01 12.77
C LEU A 184 -14.03 -13.04 13.95
N ASP A 185 -14.65 -13.48 15.03
CA ASP A 185 -14.82 -12.67 16.23
C ASP A 185 -13.87 -13.11 17.34
N PHE A 186 -12.98 -12.20 17.72
CA PHE A 186 -12.00 -12.34 18.79
C PHE A 186 -12.38 -11.54 20.04
N ARG A 187 -13.58 -10.92 20.05
CA ARG A 187 -14.11 -10.24 21.23
C ARG A 187 -14.67 -11.26 22.21
N LEU A 188 -14.72 -10.88 23.49
CA LEU A 188 -15.31 -11.69 24.56
C LEU A 188 -16.85 -11.56 24.66
N GLU A 189 -17.45 -10.74 23.79
CA GLU A 189 -18.89 -10.50 23.73
C GLU A 189 -19.64 -11.64 23.02
N TYR A 190 -18.95 -12.34 22.10
CA TYR A 190 -19.47 -13.47 21.32
C TYR A 190 -20.83 -13.23 20.65
N GLU A 191 -21.12 -11.99 20.27
CA GLU A 191 -22.35 -11.60 19.58
C GLU A 191 -22.05 -11.23 18.13
N ASN A 192 -22.75 -11.87 17.20
CA ASN A 192 -22.65 -11.56 15.77
C ASN A 192 -23.39 -10.23 15.47
N PRO A 193 -22.67 -9.13 15.16
CA PRO A 193 -23.29 -7.84 14.88
C PRO A 193 -24.07 -7.82 13.56
N TYR A 194 -23.89 -8.84 12.72
CA TYR A 194 -24.54 -9.00 11.41
C TYR A 194 -25.36 -10.29 11.34
N SER A 195 -25.99 -10.67 12.46
CA SER A 195 -26.82 -11.89 12.55
C SER A 195 -28.03 -11.89 11.62
N ASP A 196 -28.48 -10.72 11.17
CA ASP A 196 -29.56 -10.53 10.19
C ASP A 196 -29.10 -10.72 8.73
N LYS A 197 -27.78 -10.80 8.47
CA LYS A 197 -27.22 -10.90 7.12
C LYS A 197 -26.98 -12.36 6.73
N LEU A 198 -27.80 -12.87 5.79
CA LEU A 198 -27.75 -14.27 5.36
C LEU A 198 -26.43 -14.71 4.72
N ASN A 199 -25.66 -13.78 4.16
CA ASN A 199 -24.37 -14.05 3.53
C ASN A 199 -23.17 -13.93 4.49
N VAL A 200 -23.41 -13.70 5.78
CA VAL A 200 -22.38 -13.60 6.81
C VAL A 200 -22.42 -14.86 7.68
N SER A 201 -21.41 -15.71 7.54
CA SER A 201 -21.13 -16.77 8.52
C SER A 201 -20.31 -16.19 9.68
N TYR A 202 -20.52 -16.73 10.88
CA TYR A 202 -19.90 -16.23 12.11
C TYR A 202 -19.12 -17.34 12.81
N GLN A 203 -17.93 -17.01 13.29
CA GLN A 203 -17.13 -17.89 14.12
C GLN A 203 -16.40 -17.09 15.20
N ALA A 204 -16.70 -17.41 16.46
CA ALA A 204 -15.90 -16.96 17.58
C ALA A 204 -14.59 -17.74 17.65
N ILE A 205 -13.46 -17.04 17.78
CA ILE A 205 -12.11 -17.61 17.87
C ILE A 205 -11.32 -16.85 18.94
N THR A 206 -10.61 -17.58 19.80
CA THR A 206 -9.75 -16.95 20.83
C THR A 206 -8.29 -16.85 20.39
N ASP A 207 -7.87 -17.66 19.42
CA ASP A 207 -6.51 -17.73 18.92
C ASP A 207 -6.50 -18.05 17.41
N ILE A 208 -6.04 -17.09 16.60
CA ILE A 208 -5.98 -17.24 15.15
C ILE A 208 -5.04 -18.37 14.74
N SER A 209 -3.97 -18.62 15.51
CA SER A 209 -2.95 -19.62 15.18
C SER A 209 -3.53 -21.04 15.10
N GLN A 210 -4.57 -21.33 15.88
CA GLN A 210 -5.24 -22.63 15.88
C GLN A 210 -6.19 -22.81 14.68
N ALA A 211 -6.61 -21.71 14.05
CA ALA A 211 -7.60 -21.72 12.98
C ALA A 211 -7.00 -21.57 11.58
N LEU A 212 -5.78 -21.02 11.45
CA LEU A 212 -5.14 -20.68 10.17
C LEU A 212 -5.05 -21.83 9.16
N ASP A 213 -4.93 -23.07 9.60
CA ASP A 213 -4.83 -24.23 8.70
C ASP A 213 -6.19 -24.86 8.37
N THR A 214 -7.25 -24.45 9.09
CA THR A 214 -8.58 -25.05 8.97
C THR A 214 -9.55 -24.21 8.13
N LEU A 215 -9.26 -22.92 7.99
CA LEU A 215 -10.09 -21.94 7.31
C LEU A 215 -9.84 -21.97 5.78
N ASP A 216 -10.90 -21.79 4.99
CA ASP A 216 -10.81 -21.76 3.53
C ASP A 216 -10.25 -20.42 3.01
N LYS A 217 -9.02 -20.45 2.51
CA LYS A 217 -8.27 -19.29 2.00
C LYS A 217 -8.95 -18.53 0.85
N ASN A 218 -9.95 -19.12 0.19
CA ASN A 218 -10.68 -18.48 -0.91
C ASN A 218 -11.84 -17.59 -0.44
N LEU A 219 -12.22 -17.68 0.83
CA LEU A 219 -13.29 -16.89 1.42
C LEU A 219 -12.85 -15.45 1.71
N THR A 220 -13.86 -14.58 1.84
CA THR A 220 -13.67 -13.22 2.34
C THR A 220 -13.81 -13.24 3.85
N TYR A 221 -12.81 -12.75 4.56
CA TYR A 221 -12.76 -12.71 6.01
C TYR A 221 -12.94 -11.28 6.52
N LEU A 222 -13.77 -11.15 7.56
CA LEU A 222 -13.94 -9.92 8.31
C LEU A 222 -13.57 -10.18 9.78
N VAL A 223 -12.54 -9.52 10.29
CA VAL A 223 -11.98 -9.73 11.63
C VAL A 223 -12.44 -8.64 12.60
N PHE A 224 -12.94 -9.07 13.75
CA PHE A 224 -13.37 -8.22 14.85
C PHE A 224 -12.56 -8.59 16.09
N SER A 225 -11.82 -7.64 16.67
CA SER A 225 -10.93 -7.95 17.82
C SER A 225 -10.95 -6.92 18.95
N GLY A 226 -11.87 -5.95 18.89
CA GLY A 226 -12.03 -4.90 19.90
C GLY A 226 -11.00 -3.76 19.82
N ASN A 227 -9.89 -3.90 19.08
CA ASN A 227 -9.00 -2.79 18.78
C ASN A 227 -8.29 -2.92 17.42
N ASN A 228 -7.89 -1.79 16.84
CA ASN A 228 -7.31 -1.74 15.48
C ASN A 228 -5.97 -2.49 15.39
N LYS A 229 -5.13 -2.42 16.43
CA LYS A 229 -3.81 -3.05 16.44
C LYS A 229 -3.92 -4.58 16.37
N ASN A 230 -4.71 -5.19 17.24
CA ASN A 230 -4.91 -6.64 17.28
C ASN A 230 -5.57 -7.14 15.98
N SER A 231 -6.59 -6.42 15.50
CA SER A 231 -7.24 -6.72 14.23
C SER A 231 -6.25 -6.73 13.07
N ARG A 232 -5.38 -5.72 13.02
CA ARG A 232 -4.30 -5.61 12.03
C ARG A 232 -3.33 -6.79 12.16
N GLU A 233 -2.88 -7.14 13.35
CA GLU A 233 -1.95 -8.25 13.58
C GLU A 233 -2.55 -9.60 13.16
N ILE A 234 -3.84 -9.86 13.47
CA ILE A 234 -4.55 -11.08 13.06
C ILE A 234 -4.64 -11.15 11.53
N CYS A 235 -5.10 -10.08 10.89
CA CYS A 235 -5.22 -10.07 9.44
C CYS A 235 -3.85 -10.13 8.74
N GLN A 236 -2.79 -9.56 9.32
CA GLN A 236 -1.41 -9.73 8.86
C GLN A 236 -0.99 -11.20 8.91
N GLN A 237 -1.30 -11.92 10.01
CA GLN A 237 -1.00 -13.34 10.10
C GLN A 237 -1.75 -14.15 9.05
N MET A 238 -3.04 -13.85 8.82
CA MET A 238 -3.80 -14.48 7.74
C MET A 238 -3.20 -14.17 6.37
N ALA A 239 -2.91 -12.90 6.08
CA ALA A 239 -2.24 -12.47 4.85
C ALA A 239 -0.94 -13.26 4.59
N LEU A 240 -0.07 -13.37 5.60
CA LEU A 240 1.18 -14.13 5.53
C LEU A 240 0.96 -15.64 5.31
N ASN A 241 -0.20 -16.17 5.68
CA ASN A 241 -0.60 -17.56 5.44
C ASN A 241 -1.34 -17.76 4.11
N GLY A 242 -1.33 -16.76 3.23
CA GLY A 242 -1.84 -16.85 1.86
C GLY A 242 -3.32 -16.50 1.70
N TYR A 243 -3.93 -15.86 2.71
CA TYR A 243 -5.29 -15.37 2.61
C TYR A 243 -5.32 -14.03 1.85
N GLN A 244 -6.21 -13.90 0.86
CA GLN A 244 -6.19 -12.79 -0.11
C GLN A 244 -7.41 -11.86 -0.03
N LYS A 245 -8.31 -12.05 0.95
CA LYS A 245 -9.50 -11.20 1.11
C LYS A 245 -9.78 -11.04 2.59
N VAL A 246 -8.86 -10.40 3.29
CA VAL A 246 -8.92 -10.32 4.75
C VAL A 246 -9.08 -8.87 5.15
N TYR A 247 -10.14 -8.57 5.87
CA TYR A 247 -10.49 -7.21 6.25
C TYR A 247 -10.71 -7.15 7.74
N TYR A 248 -10.47 -6.00 8.35
CA TYR A 248 -10.88 -5.75 9.73
C TYR A 248 -11.64 -4.45 9.83
N GLN A 249 -12.60 -4.39 10.75
CA GLN A 249 -13.28 -3.13 11.03
C GLN A 249 -12.36 -2.22 11.85
N LEU A 250 -12.26 -0.96 11.43
CA LEU A 250 -11.65 0.12 12.19
C LEU A 250 -12.61 0.58 13.29
N ASN A 251 -12.13 0.56 14.52
CA ASN A 251 -12.81 1.12 15.68
C ASN A 251 -12.52 2.62 15.72
N VAL A 252 -13.60 3.42 15.73
CA VAL A 252 -13.54 4.89 15.71
C VAL A 252 -13.08 5.45 17.07
N GLU A 253 -13.11 4.64 18.13
CA GLU A 253 -12.99 5.13 19.52
C GLU A 253 -11.62 5.00 20.18
N ASN A 254 -10.58 4.42 19.56
CA ASN A 254 -9.27 4.28 20.22
C ASN A 254 -8.09 4.39 19.22
N GLU A 255 -7.59 5.61 19.03
CA GLU A 255 -6.18 5.89 18.68
C GLU A 255 -5.45 6.48 19.89
#